data_AF-A0A933VEU2-F1
#
_entry.id   AF-A0A933VEU2-F1
#
_cell.length_a   1.000
_cell.length_b   1.000
_cell.length_c   1.000
_cell.angle_alpha   90.00
_cell.angle_beta   90.00
_cell.angle_gamma   90.00
#
_symmetry.space_group_name_H-M   'P 1'
#
loop_
_entity.id
_entity.type
_entity.pdbx_description
1 polymer ?
#
loop_
_entity_poly.entity_id
_entity_poly.type
_entity_poly.pdbx_seq_one_letter_code
_entity_poly.pdbx_strand_id
1 'polypeptide(L)'
;MHISQIPRYPVTIDGETTHIGTANELAIALDVLQGQCDRAILEQLRPHLADIVGGPMGLTNVMRSLETENQIFLIDAIGGKLASVLQQSRYLRDLLAMLAGSQVEQKLIDTLGTDGLRAIIITPEELAEVVEWIYGANDHHLIDLLGADYVRHIIRTGDELSRVLHGLEAAAQADLIEKIGWTHIVELVRDGRDLAYLMRALPASLSAPLLKQFSRSQLVDLIGNKLDWSYLYERLEPSEARDLIGVIQNAE
;
A
#
# COMPACT_ATOMS: atom_id res chain seq x y z
N MET A 1 20.74 -33.84 14.40
CA MET A 1 20.18 -32.90 13.41
C MET A 1 18.87 -33.51 12.93
N HIS A 2 17.75 -33.19 13.56
CA HIS A 2 16.45 -33.75 13.18
C HIS A 2 16.03 -33.06 11.88
N ILE A 3 15.99 -33.80 10.78
CA ILE A 3 15.31 -33.37 9.57
C ILE A 3 13.83 -33.47 9.90
N SER A 4 13.21 -32.36 10.31
CA SER A 4 11.76 -32.30 10.44
C SER A 4 11.16 -32.63 9.08
N GLN A 5 10.42 -33.74 9.00
CA GLN A 5 9.71 -34.09 7.77
C GLN A 5 8.69 -33.00 7.48
N ILE A 6 8.75 -32.43 6.27
CA ILE A 6 7.75 -31.49 5.79
C ILE A 6 6.42 -32.23 5.70
N PRO A 7 5.34 -31.74 6.33
CA PRO A 7 4.01 -32.34 6.20
C PRO A 7 3.61 -32.46 4.73
N ARG A 8 2.98 -33.57 4.37
CA ARG A 8 2.51 -33.82 3.00
C ARG A 8 1.04 -34.16 3.02
N TYR A 9 0.28 -33.56 2.11
CA TYR A 9 -1.18 -33.62 2.10
C TYR A 9 -1.67 -34.33 0.84
N PRO A 10 -2.54 -35.33 0.97
CA PRO A 10 -3.05 -36.08 -0.17
C PRO A 10 -3.98 -35.19 -1.01
N VAL A 11 -3.87 -35.30 -2.33
CA VAL A 11 -4.75 -34.68 -3.31
C VAL A 11 -5.14 -35.75 -4.32
N THR A 12 -6.44 -35.92 -4.53
CA THR A 12 -6.98 -36.93 -5.45
C THR A 12 -7.69 -36.25 -6.62
N ILE A 13 -7.31 -36.61 -7.85
CA ILE A 13 -7.94 -36.19 -9.10
C ILE A 13 -8.17 -37.45 -9.94
N ASP A 14 -9.39 -37.65 -10.45
CA ASP A 14 -9.77 -38.80 -11.27
C ASP A 14 -9.38 -40.18 -10.70
N GLY A 15 -9.33 -40.30 -9.37
CA GLY A 15 -8.95 -41.53 -8.67
C GLY A 15 -7.44 -41.73 -8.47
N GLU A 16 -6.60 -40.84 -9.00
CA GLU A 16 -5.17 -40.81 -8.74
C GLU A 16 -4.84 -39.89 -7.56
N THR A 17 -4.10 -40.39 -6.57
CA THR A 17 -3.71 -39.61 -5.38
C THR A 17 -2.23 -39.25 -5.44
N THR A 18 -1.94 -37.95 -5.37
CA THR A 18 -0.60 -37.40 -5.16
C THR A 18 -0.49 -36.73 -3.79
N HIS A 19 0.71 -36.32 -3.39
CA HIS A 19 0.95 -35.64 -2.10
C HIS A 19 1.70 -34.33 -2.30
N ILE A 20 1.08 -33.22 -1.88
CA ILE A 20 1.64 -31.87 -1.97
C ILE A 20 2.08 -31.41 -0.58
N GLY A 21 3.32 -30.94 -0.45
CA GLY A 21 3.85 -30.38 0.80
C GLY A 21 4.47 -28.99 0.65
N THR A 22 4.61 -28.48 -0.58
CA THR A 22 5.27 -27.19 -0.84
C THR A 22 4.56 -26.39 -1.94
N ALA A 23 4.77 -25.07 -1.92
CA ALA A 23 4.25 -24.15 -2.93
C ALA A 23 4.70 -24.51 -4.35
N ASN A 24 5.93 -25.00 -4.54
CA ASN A 24 6.44 -25.37 -5.85
C ASN A 24 5.76 -26.63 -6.40
N GLU A 25 5.52 -27.63 -5.54
CA GLU A 25 4.76 -28.82 -5.92
C GLU A 25 3.31 -28.47 -6.26
N LEU A 26 2.70 -27.54 -5.49
CA LEU A 26 1.37 -27.03 -5.79
C LEU A 26 1.33 -26.30 -7.13
N ALA A 27 2.25 -25.36 -7.38
CA ALA A 27 2.31 -24.61 -8.62
C ALA A 27 2.49 -25.54 -9.84
N ILE A 28 3.38 -26.54 -9.75
CA ILE A 28 3.56 -27.55 -10.81
C ILE A 28 2.26 -28.33 -11.04
N ALA A 29 1.57 -28.75 -9.98
CA ALA A 29 0.31 -29.48 -10.11
C ALA A 29 -0.76 -28.65 -10.83
N LEU A 30 -0.88 -27.35 -10.49
CA LEU A 30 -1.81 -26.41 -11.12
C LEU A 30 -1.43 -26.17 -12.60
N ASP A 31 -0.15 -25.94 -12.89
CA ASP A 31 0.35 -25.73 -14.26
C ASP A 31 0.11 -26.93 -15.17
N VAL A 32 0.34 -28.16 -14.68
CA VAL A 32 0.13 -29.40 -15.44
C VAL A 32 -1.35 -29.60 -15.78
N LEU A 33 -2.25 -29.21 -14.88
CA LEU A 33 -3.69 -29.38 -15.04
C LEU A 33 -4.36 -28.23 -15.79
N GLN A 34 -3.59 -27.18 -16.12
CA GLN A 34 -4.01 -26.06 -16.98
C GLN A 34 -5.36 -25.47 -16.56
N GLY A 35 -5.58 -25.27 -15.26
CA GLY A 35 -6.80 -24.67 -14.72
C GLY A 35 -7.99 -25.61 -14.53
N GLN A 36 -7.97 -26.82 -15.10
CA GLN A 36 -9.16 -27.70 -15.16
C GLN A 36 -9.63 -28.20 -13.79
N CYS A 37 -8.71 -28.36 -12.84
CA CYS A 37 -9.00 -28.92 -11.52
C CYS A 37 -8.46 -28.08 -10.36
N ASP A 38 -8.01 -26.85 -10.63
CA ASP A 38 -7.39 -25.96 -9.64
C ASP A 38 -8.26 -25.80 -8.40
N ARG A 39 -9.56 -25.51 -8.61
CA ARG A 39 -10.51 -25.35 -7.51
C ARG A 39 -10.59 -26.59 -6.63
N ALA A 40 -10.70 -27.77 -7.22
CA ALA A 40 -10.80 -29.04 -6.50
C ALA A 40 -9.53 -29.35 -5.71
N ILE A 41 -8.36 -29.00 -6.25
CA ILE A 41 -7.07 -29.15 -5.55
C ILE A 41 -7.01 -28.20 -4.36
N LEU A 42 -7.31 -26.91 -4.59
CA LEU A 42 -7.27 -25.89 -3.56
C LEU A 42 -8.28 -26.20 -2.43
N GLU A 43 -9.46 -26.73 -2.74
CA GLU A 43 -10.45 -27.15 -1.76
C GLU A 43 -9.96 -28.30 -0.87
N GLN A 44 -9.33 -29.32 -1.47
CA GLN A 44 -8.73 -30.43 -0.71
C GLN A 44 -7.60 -29.95 0.20
N LEU A 45 -6.82 -28.98 -0.24
CA LEU A 45 -5.69 -28.43 0.51
C LEU A 45 -6.06 -27.28 1.44
N ARG A 46 -7.32 -26.81 1.43
CA ARG A 46 -7.76 -25.57 2.09
C ARG A 46 -7.22 -25.38 3.51
N PRO A 47 -7.28 -26.36 4.43
CA PRO A 47 -6.81 -26.19 5.81
C PRO A 47 -5.30 -25.98 5.93
N HIS A 48 -4.55 -26.32 4.89
CA HIS A 48 -3.09 -26.40 4.87
C HIS A 48 -2.46 -25.42 3.88
N LEU A 49 -3.26 -24.65 3.12
CA LEU A 49 -2.74 -23.77 2.07
C LEU A 49 -1.73 -22.75 2.60
N ALA A 50 -1.95 -22.17 3.78
CA ALA A 50 -0.98 -21.25 4.39
C ALA A 50 0.38 -21.92 4.65
N ASP A 51 0.36 -23.18 5.12
CA ASP A 51 1.57 -23.93 5.47
C ASP A 51 2.31 -24.41 4.21
N ILE A 52 1.55 -24.85 3.19
CA ILE A 52 2.07 -25.27 1.87
C ILE A 52 2.70 -24.08 1.15
N VAL A 53 2.02 -22.93 1.15
CA VAL A 53 2.53 -21.68 0.59
C VAL A 53 3.81 -21.27 1.33
N GLY A 54 3.83 -21.34 2.65
CA GLY A 54 5.04 -21.26 3.48
C GLY A 54 5.76 -19.91 3.52
N GLY A 55 5.34 -18.93 2.72
CA GLY A 55 5.92 -17.60 2.70
C GLY A 55 5.60 -16.81 1.43
N PRO A 56 6.18 -15.60 1.28
CA PRO A 56 5.78 -14.65 0.25
C PRO A 56 6.10 -15.18 -1.16
N MET A 57 7.28 -15.76 -1.36
CA MET A 57 7.66 -16.33 -2.66
C MET A 57 6.77 -17.53 -3.05
N GLY A 58 6.39 -18.35 -2.07
CA GLY A 58 5.44 -19.43 -2.32
C GLY A 58 4.07 -18.90 -2.71
N LEU A 59 3.61 -17.81 -2.09
CA LEU A 59 2.33 -17.19 -2.41
C LEU A 59 2.36 -16.65 -3.83
N THR A 60 3.39 -15.86 -4.18
CA THR A 60 3.59 -15.33 -5.52
C THR A 60 3.63 -16.45 -6.56
N ASN A 61 4.36 -17.53 -6.30
CA ASN A 61 4.46 -18.65 -7.25
C ASN A 61 3.11 -19.30 -7.51
N VAL A 62 2.35 -19.61 -6.45
CA VAL A 62 1.02 -20.24 -6.63
C VAL A 62 0.05 -19.27 -7.30
N MET A 63 0.05 -18.00 -6.93
CA MET A 63 -0.84 -16.98 -7.52
C MET A 63 -0.65 -16.84 -9.03
N ARG A 64 0.59 -16.97 -9.55
CA ARG A 64 0.87 -16.89 -10.99
C ARG A 64 0.27 -18.03 -11.81
N SER A 65 0.09 -19.19 -11.20
CA SER A 65 -0.48 -20.38 -11.85
C SER A 65 -2.02 -20.39 -11.83
N LEU A 66 -2.65 -19.43 -11.14
CA LEU A 66 -4.10 -19.42 -10.91
C LEU A 66 -4.81 -18.32 -11.69
N GLU A 67 -5.99 -18.65 -12.19
CA GLU A 67 -6.96 -17.66 -12.67
C GLU A 67 -7.56 -16.85 -11.51
N THR A 68 -8.12 -15.68 -11.83
CA THR A 68 -8.68 -14.70 -10.88
C THR A 68 -9.56 -15.31 -9.79
N GLU A 69 -10.51 -16.18 -10.15
CA GLU A 69 -11.42 -16.79 -9.17
C GLU A 69 -10.69 -17.68 -8.16
N ASN A 70 -9.66 -18.40 -8.61
CA ASN A 70 -8.85 -19.29 -7.78
C ASN A 70 -7.81 -18.52 -6.96
N GLN A 71 -7.29 -17.39 -7.47
CA GLN A 71 -6.49 -16.45 -6.70
C GLN A 71 -7.29 -15.91 -5.49
N ILE A 72 -8.53 -15.48 -5.73
CA ILE A 72 -9.46 -15.03 -4.68
C ILE A 72 -9.68 -16.14 -3.64
N PHE A 73 -9.90 -17.37 -4.09
CA PHE A 73 -10.07 -18.51 -3.18
C PHE A 73 -8.83 -18.81 -2.35
N LEU A 74 -7.64 -18.76 -2.95
CA LEU A 74 -6.39 -18.97 -2.23
C LEU A 74 -6.22 -17.94 -1.11
N ILE A 75 -6.47 -16.66 -1.42
CA ILE A 75 -6.45 -15.57 -0.43
C ILE A 75 -7.44 -15.88 0.70
N ASP A 76 -8.69 -16.22 0.35
CA ASP A 76 -9.76 -16.51 1.31
C ASP A 76 -9.47 -17.73 2.18
N ALA A 77 -8.80 -18.74 1.63
CA ALA A 77 -8.40 -19.96 2.33
C ALA A 77 -7.22 -19.74 3.29
N ILE A 78 -6.25 -18.90 2.91
CA ILE A 78 -5.16 -18.50 3.81
C ILE A 78 -5.73 -17.65 4.96
N GLY A 79 -6.69 -16.76 4.65
CA GLY A 79 -7.44 -15.99 5.64
C GLY A 79 -6.53 -15.17 6.56
N GLY A 80 -6.82 -15.19 7.86
CA GLY A 80 -6.06 -14.41 8.86
C GLY A 80 -4.57 -14.75 8.99
N LYS A 81 -4.09 -15.83 8.35
CA LYS A 81 -2.65 -16.15 8.28
C LYS A 81 -1.91 -15.34 7.20
N LEU A 82 -2.62 -14.56 6.38
CA LEU A 82 -2.04 -13.90 5.21
C LEU A 82 -0.94 -12.90 5.57
N ALA A 83 -1.13 -12.13 6.64
CA ALA A 83 -0.09 -11.23 7.14
C ALA A 83 1.20 -11.98 7.52
N SER A 84 1.09 -13.15 8.17
CA SER A 84 2.25 -13.99 8.50
C SER A 84 2.91 -14.65 7.28
N VAL A 85 2.13 -14.89 6.22
CA VAL A 85 2.66 -15.42 4.96
C VAL A 85 3.42 -14.33 4.22
N LEU A 86 2.91 -13.11 4.17
CA LEU A 86 3.57 -11.97 3.53
C LEU A 86 4.79 -11.49 4.32
N GLN A 87 4.72 -11.47 5.65
CA GLN A 87 5.75 -11.04 6.60
C GLN A 87 6.15 -9.57 6.56
N GLN A 88 6.25 -8.95 5.38
CA GLN A 88 6.74 -7.57 5.19
C GLN A 88 5.96 -6.85 4.09
N SER A 89 5.79 -5.54 4.26
CA SER A 89 5.24 -4.58 3.28
C SER A 89 5.73 -4.78 1.84
N ARG A 90 7.05 -4.94 1.63
CA ARG A 90 7.63 -5.11 0.28
C ARG A 90 7.03 -6.30 -0.48
N TYR A 91 6.64 -7.36 0.23
CA TYR A 91 6.04 -8.54 -0.39
C TYR A 91 4.56 -8.33 -0.72
N LEU A 92 3.86 -7.48 0.06
CA LEU A 92 2.55 -6.99 -0.33
C LEU A 92 2.66 -6.15 -1.59
N ARG A 93 3.58 -5.18 -1.63
CA ARG A 93 3.87 -4.36 -2.81
C ARG A 93 4.16 -5.22 -4.05
N ASP A 94 5.09 -6.17 -3.93
CA ASP A 94 5.47 -7.04 -5.05
C ASP A 94 4.30 -7.92 -5.53
N LEU A 95 3.44 -8.36 -4.60
CA LEU A 95 2.24 -9.09 -4.95
C LEU A 95 1.23 -8.19 -5.68
N LEU A 96 0.95 -6.98 -5.16
CA LEU A 96 0.08 -5.99 -5.79
C LEU A 96 0.55 -5.62 -7.20
N ALA A 97 1.84 -5.36 -7.37
CA ALA A 97 2.45 -5.06 -8.67
C ALA A 97 2.27 -6.18 -9.71
N MET A 98 2.13 -7.42 -9.26
CA MET A 98 1.89 -8.58 -10.11
C MET A 98 0.39 -8.80 -10.41
N LEU A 99 -0.51 -8.35 -9.53
CA LEU A 99 -1.95 -8.54 -9.69
C LEU A 99 -2.48 -7.55 -10.74
N ALA A 100 -3.15 -8.08 -11.76
CA ALA A 100 -3.78 -7.26 -12.79
C ALA A 100 -5.27 -6.95 -12.51
N GLY A 101 -5.87 -7.59 -11.51
CA GLY A 101 -7.32 -7.55 -11.27
C GLY A 101 -7.70 -6.86 -9.97
N SER A 102 -8.48 -5.77 -10.07
CA SER A 102 -8.97 -4.99 -8.93
C SER A 102 -9.74 -5.82 -7.90
N GLN A 103 -10.43 -6.88 -8.32
CA GLN A 103 -11.14 -7.80 -7.42
C GLN A 103 -10.19 -8.62 -6.53
N VAL A 104 -9.04 -9.04 -7.06
CA VAL A 104 -8.05 -9.83 -6.32
C VAL A 104 -7.32 -8.94 -5.34
N GLU A 105 -6.97 -7.72 -5.77
CA GLU A 105 -6.40 -6.67 -4.93
C GLU A 105 -7.34 -6.32 -3.77
N GLN A 106 -8.61 -6.03 -4.07
CA GLN A 106 -9.60 -5.75 -3.03
C GLN A 106 -9.71 -6.92 -2.04
N LYS A 107 -9.77 -8.16 -2.55
CA LYS A 107 -9.85 -9.35 -1.69
C LYS A 107 -8.62 -9.50 -0.80
N LEU A 108 -7.42 -9.24 -1.32
CA LEU A 108 -6.16 -9.25 -0.59
C LEU A 108 -6.18 -8.24 0.56
N ILE A 109 -6.58 -7.00 0.28
CA ILE A 109 -6.71 -5.91 1.25
C ILE A 109 -7.75 -6.26 2.33
N ASP A 110 -8.94 -6.72 1.92
CA ASP A 110 -10.02 -7.15 2.82
C ASP A 110 -9.57 -8.26 3.78
N THR A 111 -8.83 -9.24 3.25
CA THR A 111 -8.41 -10.41 4.02
C THR A 111 -7.31 -10.08 5.01
N LEU A 112 -6.42 -9.13 4.67
CA LEU A 112 -5.46 -8.59 5.63
C LEU A 112 -6.17 -7.81 6.73
N GLY A 113 -7.15 -6.98 6.36
CA GLY A 113 -7.88 -6.12 7.27
C GLY A 113 -6.97 -5.16 8.05
N THR A 114 -7.55 -4.46 9.02
CA THR A 114 -6.82 -3.46 9.83
C THR A 114 -5.58 -4.05 10.53
N ASP A 115 -5.74 -5.18 11.22
CA ASP A 115 -4.65 -5.76 12.01
C ASP A 115 -3.52 -6.29 11.13
N GLY A 116 -3.86 -6.97 10.03
CA GLY A 116 -2.87 -7.49 9.09
C GLY A 116 -2.11 -6.38 8.38
N LEU A 117 -2.80 -5.34 7.91
CA LEU A 117 -2.18 -4.18 7.26
C LEU A 117 -1.25 -3.44 8.22
N ARG A 118 -1.67 -3.16 9.45
CA ARG A 118 -0.83 -2.48 10.47
C ARG A 118 0.32 -3.34 10.98
N ALA A 119 0.25 -4.66 10.83
CA ALA A 119 1.34 -5.56 11.17
C ALA A 119 2.46 -5.58 10.11
N ILE A 120 2.15 -5.25 8.86
CA ILE A 120 3.11 -5.31 7.75
C ILE A 120 3.53 -3.93 7.23
N ILE A 121 2.69 -2.90 7.36
CA ILE A 121 2.98 -1.50 7.02
C ILE A 121 3.23 -0.77 8.33
N ILE A 122 4.49 -0.56 8.70
CA ILE A 122 4.89 0.02 10.00
C ILE A 122 5.54 1.40 9.86
N THR A 123 5.94 1.78 8.65
CA THR A 123 6.58 3.06 8.32
C THR A 123 5.84 3.80 7.20
N PRO A 124 5.98 5.13 7.11
CA PRO A 124 5.40 5.90 6.01
C PRO A 124 5.99 5.55 4.64
N GLU A 125 7.26 5.15 4.56
CA GLU A 125 7.86 4.66 3.31
C GLU A 125 7.19 3.39 2.81
N GLU A 126 6.91 2.45 3.71
CA GLU A 126 6.19 1.22 3.35
C GLU A 126 4.75 1.49 2.92
N LEU A 127 4.09 2.47 3.55
CA LEU A 127 2.77 2.89 3.12
C LEU A 127 2.84 3.47 1.70
N ALA A 128 3.79 4.39 1.46
CA ALA A 128 4.01 5.00 0.15
C ALA A 128 4.27 3.92 -0.93
N GLU A 129 5.16 2.97 -0.65
CA GLU A 129 5.44 1.87 -1.56
C GLU A 129 4.20 1.01 -1.85
N VAL A 130 3.33 0.77 -0.87
CA VAL A 130 2.13 -0.05 -1.08
C VAL A 130 1.08 0.71 -1.90
N VAL A 131 0.82 1.99 -1.59
CA VAL A 131 -0.22 2.77 -2.29
C VAL A 131 0.13 3.04 -3.75
N GLU A 132 1.41 3.08 -4.12
CA GLU A 132 1.86 3.17 -5.53
C GLU A 132 1.33 2.05 -6.43
N TRP A 133 0.94 0.90 -5.86
CA TRP A 133 0.47 -0.27 -6.61
C TRP A 133 -1.02 -0.57 -6.40
N ILE A 134 -1.75 0.36 -5.81
CA ILE A 134 -3.19 0.25 -5.57
C ILE A 134 -3.89 1.29 -6.45
N TYR A 135 -4.96 0.90 -7.10
CA TYR A 135 -5.61 1.74 -8.12
C TYR A 135 -7.10 1.93 -7.88
N GLY A 136 -7.61 3.11 -8.21
CA GLY A 136 -9.01 3.46 -8.04
C GLY A 136 -9.48 3.22 -6.60
N ALA A 137 -10.74 2.78 -6.43
CA ALA A 137 -11.41 2.71 -5.12
C ALA A 137 -10.70 1.92 -4.00
N ASN A 138 -9.70 1.09 -4.33
CA ASN A 138 -8.94 0.35 -3.33
C ASN A 138 -7.97 1.25 -2.53
N ASP A 139 -7.60 2.42 -3.04
CA ASP A 139 -6.74 3.38 -2.35
C ASP A 139 -7.41 3.92 -1.08
N HIS A 140 -8.64 4.42 -1.22
CA HIS A 140 -9.51 4.85 -0.14
C HIS A 140 -9.76 3.71 0.85
N HIS A 141 -10.04 2.52 0.33
CA HIS A 141 -10.34 1.36 1.16
C HIS A 141 -9.14 0.94 2.03
N LEU A 142 -7.93 0.93 1.48
CA LEU A 142 -6.72 0.66 2.25
C LEU A 142 -6.51 1.71 3.34
N ILE A 143 -6.67 3.00 3.01
CA ILE A 143 -6.52 4.10 3.97
C ILE A 143 -7.58 4.00 5.09
N ASP A 144 -8.81 3.62 4.76
CA ASP A 144 -9.89 3.39 5.73
C ASP A 144 -9.58 2.25 6.68
N LEU A 145 -9.09 1.13 6.17
CA LEU A 145 -8.70 -0.01 7.01
C LEU A 145 -7.51 0.31 7.91
N LEU A 146 -6.51 1.04 7.40
CA LEU A 146 -5.39 1.50 8.22
C LEU A 146 -5.87 2.49 9.28
N GLY A 147 -6.83 3.34 8.95
CA GLY A 147 -7.40 4.36 9.83
C GLY A 147 -6.49 5.59 9.98
N ALA A 148 -7.12 6.77 9.95
CA ALA A 148 -6.44 8.06 9.98
C ALA A 148 -5.48 8.24 11.15
N ASP A 149 -5.85 7.77 12.35
CA ASP A 149 -5.01 7.90 13.54
C ASP A 149 -3.72 7.08 13.46
N TYR A 150 -3.78 5.93 12.78
CA TYR A 150 -2.57 5.14 12.53
C TYR A 150 -1.68 5.82 11.50
N VAL A 151 -2.26 6.34 10.42
CA VAL A 151 -1.51 7.08 9.39
C VAL A 151 -0.85 8.33 9.98
N ARG A 152 -1.59 9.11 10.79
CA ARG A 152 -1.05 10.21 11.62
C ARG A 152 0.07 9.75 12.55
N HIS A 153 -0.04 8.55 13.10
CA HIS A 153 0.97 8.03 14.01
C HIS A 153 2.27 7.67 13.29
N ILE A 154 2.23 7.10 12.09
CA ILE A 154 3.46 6.70 11.39
C ILE A 154 4.14 7.86 10.67
N ILE A 155 3.37 8.87 10.23
CA ILE A 155 3.90 10.06 9.55
C ILE A 155 4.40 11.09 10.57
N ARG A 156 5.62 11.58 10.39
CA ARG A 156 6.33 12.52 11.27
C ARG A 156 6.82 13.77 10.57
N THR A 157 6.94 13.77 9.25
CA THR A 157 7.45 14.91 8.46
C THR A 157 6.59 15.21 7.23
N GLY A 158 6.74 16.41 6.68
CA GLY A 158 6.12 16.81 5.43
C GLY A 158 6.62 15.99 4.24
N ASP A 159 7.92 15.69 4.18
CA ASP A 159 8.49 14.77 3.17
C ASP A 159 7.81 13.38 3.22
N GLU A 160 7.69 12.77 4.41
CA GLU A 160 7.02 11.46 4.56
C GLU A 160 5.56 11.50 4.09
N LEU A 161 4.80 12.53 4.49
CA LEU A 161 3.43 12.72 4.01
C LEU A 161 3.38 12.90 2.50
N SER A 162 4.32 13.66 1.92
CA SER A 162 4.37 13.91 0.47
C SER A 162 4.55 12.62 -0.33
N ARG A 163 5.37 11.68 0.17
CA ARG A 163 5.60 10.38 -0.48
C ARG A 163 4.34 9.53 -0.48
N VAL A 164 3.64 9.48 0.65
CA VAL A 164 2.35 8.76 0.74
C VAL A 164 1.32 9.39 -0.20
N LEU A 165 1.20 10.72 -0.20
CA LEU A 165 0.25 11.42 -1.07
C LEU A 165 0.57 11.22 -2.56
N HIS A 166 1.85 11.19 -2.93
CA HIS A 166 2.26 11.04 -4.32
C HIS A 166 1.75 9.74 -4.97
N GLY A 167 1.65 8.66 -4.19
CA GLY A 167 1.12 7.39 -4.67
C GLY A 167 -0.41 7.30 -4.68
N LEU A 168 -1.12 8.30 -4.17
CA LEU A 168 -2.59 8.32 -4.09
C LEU A 168 -3.20 9.14 -5.24
N GLU A 169 -4.39 8.73 -5.69
CA GLU A 169 -5.19 9.55 -6.60
C GLU A 169 -5.71 10.82 -5.89
N ALA A 170 -6.00 11.87 -6.67
CA ALA A 170 -6.36 13.18 -6.13
C ALA A 170 -7.57 13.15 -5.16
N ALA A 171 -8.54 12.25 -5.38
CA ALA A 171 -9.68 12.09 -4.49
C ALA A 171 -9.26 11.48 -3.13
N ALA A 172 -8.41 10.46 -3.14
CA ALA A 172 -7.86 9.84 -1.93
C ALA A 172 -6.91 10.76 -1.19
N GLN A 173 -6.12 11.58 -1.90
CA GLN A 173 -5.33 12.63 -1.27
C GLN A 173 -6.21 13.61 -0.49
N ALA A 174 -7.31 14.08 -1.10
CA ALA A 174 -8.23 15.03 -0.44
C ALA A 174 -8.87 14.41 0.83
N ASP A 175 -9.34 13.18 0.72
CA ASP A 175 -9.96 12.43 1.82
C ASP A 175 -8.96 12.15 2.95
N LEU A 176 -7.73 11.73 2.61
CA LEU A 176 -6.67 11.53 3.60
C LEU A 176 -6.33 12.84 4.33
N ILE A 177 -6.23 13.96 3.59
CA ILE A 177 -5.94 15.27 4.18
C ILE A 177 -7.06 15.71 5.13
N GLU A 178 -8.33 15.52 4.76
CA GLU A 178 -9.47 15.82 5.63
C GLU A 178 -9.41 14.98 6.91
N LYS A 179 -9.15 13.68 6.77
CA LYS A 179 -9.03 12.72 7.87
C LYS A 179 -7.85 13.02 8.78
N ILE A 180 -6.68 13.38 8.24
CA ILE A 180 -5.48 13.77 9.00
C ILE A 180 -5.68 15.14 9.65
N GLY A 181 -6.36 16.06 8.97
CA GLY A 181 -6.63 17.42 9.43
C GLY A 181 -5.50 18.39 9.12
N TRP A 182 -5.87 19.55 8.58
CA TRP A 182 -4.97 20.61 8.14
C TRP A 182 -4.00 21.09 9.22
N THR A 183 -4.46 21.24 10.46
CA THR A 183 -3.60 21.67 11.58
C THR A 183 -2.42 20.72 11.77
N HIS A 184 -2.67 19.41 11.71
CA HIS A 184 -1.61 18.43 11.87
C HIS A 184 -0.65 18.44 10.68
N ILE A 185 -1.17 18.62 9.46
CA ILE A 185 -0.32 18.72 8.26
C ILE A 185 0.63 19.92 8.36
N VAL A 186 0.14 21.07 8.85
CA VAL A 186 1.00 22.25 9.10
C VAL A 186 2.11 21.94 10.09
N GLU A 187 1.83 21.18 11.15
CA GLU A 187 2.83 20.75 12.15
C GLU A 187 3.90 19.80 11.57
N LEU A 188 3.57 19.06 10.52
CA LEU A 188 4.51 18.17 9.84
C LEU A 188 5.52 18.95 8.98
N VAL A 189 5.19 20.17 8.54
CA VAL A 189 6.06 21.02 7.71
C VAL A 189 7.06 21.75 8.57
N ARG A 190 8.33 21.32 8.54
CA ARG A 190 9.37 21.87 9.42
C ARG A 190 10.25 22.92 8.74
N ASP A 191 10.34 22.85 7.41
CA ASP A 191 11.14 23.77 6.60
C ASP A 191 10.56 23.95 5.19
N GLY A 192 11.19 24.82 4.40
CA GLY A 192 10.81 25.07 3.01
C GLY A 192 10.96 23.85 2.09
N ARG A 193 11.76 22.84 2.48
CA ARG A 193 11.92 21.61 1.71
C ARG A 193 10.72 20.68 1.89
N ASP A 194 10.25 20.50 3.13
CA ASP A 194 8.99 19.81 3.41
C ASP A 194 7.82 20.47 2.66
N LEU A 195 7.75 21.81 2.70
CA LEU A 195 6.72 22.56 1.99
C LEU A 195 6.80 22.32 0.48
N ALA A 196 7.99 22.34 -0.11
CA ALA A 196 8.19 22.08 -1.54
C ALA A 196 7.75 20.67 -1.93
N TYR A 197 8.08 19.66 -1.12
CA TYR A 197 7.71 18.28 -1.41
C TYR A 197 6.19 18.07 -1.32
N LEU A 198 5.55 18.61 -0.28
CA LEU A 198 4.09 18.54 -0.16
C LEU A 198 3.38 19.23 -1.32
N MET A 199 3.78 20.46 -1.66
CA MET A 199 3.19 21.20 -2.77
C MET A 199 3.29 20.44 -4.09
N ARG A 200 4.42 19.76 -4.33
CA ARG A 200 4.63 18.95 -5.55
C ARG A 200 3.80 17.66 -5.55
N ALA A 201 3.50 17.09 -4.39
CA ALA A 201 2.69 15.88 -4.29
C ALA A 201 1.20 16.16 -4.49
N LEU A 202 0.75 17.38 -4.15
CA LEU A 202 -0.64 17.78 -4.18
C LEU A 202 -1.10 18.27 -5.57
N PRO A 203 -2.35 18.01 -5.96
CA PRO A 203 -2.98 18.73 -7.05
C PRO A 203 -3.21 20.19 -6.65
N ALA A 204 -3.27 21.08 -7.64
CA ALA A 204 -3.48 22.52 -7.43
C ALA A 204 -4.73 22.85 -6.59
N SER A 205 -5.77 22.01 -6.63
CA SER A 205 -6.98 22.15 -5.80
C SER A 205 -6.73 22.00 -4.30
N LEU A 206 -5.65 21.33 -3.90
CA LEU A 206 -5.26 21.11 -2.50
C LEU A 206 -4.04 21.97 -2.10
N SER A 207 -3.17 22.30 -3.05
CA SER A 207 -2.02 23.19 -2.85
C SER A 207 -2.42 24.58 -2.32
N ALA A 208 -3.42 25.24 -2.92
CA ALA A 208 -3.85 26.57 -2.48
C ALA A 208 -4.53 26.56 -1.09
N PRO A 209 -5.43 25.62 -0.75
CA PRO A 209 -5.92 25.45 0.61
C PRO A 209 -4.83 25.20 1.64
N LEU A 210 -3.79 24.41 1.31
CA LEU A 210 -2.64 24.16 2.19
C LEU A 210 -1.93 25.47 2.55
N LEU A 211 -1.57 26.27 1.54
CA LEU A 211 -0.87 27.54 1.75
C LEU A 211 -1.65 28.51 2.65
N LYS A 212 -3.00 28.49 2.57
CA LYS A 212 -3.87 29.29 3.43
C LYS A 212 -3.89 28.86 4.89
N GLN A 213 -3.38 27.68 5.22
CA GLN A 213 -3.26 27.22 6.61
C GLN A 213 -2.09 27.86 7.34
N PHE A 214 -1.12 28.43 6.61
CA PHE A 214 0.03 29.09 7.20
C PHE A 214 -0.21 30.60 7.31
N SER A 215 0.19 31.18 8.43
CA SER A 215 0.35 32.62 8.53
C SER A 215 1.54 33.09 7.69
N ARG A 216 1.58 34.38 7.38
CA ARG A 216 2.74 35.00 6.73
C ARG A 216 4.03 34.76 7.48
N SER A 217 4.03 34.95 8.80
CA SER A 217 5.25 34.79 9.61
C SER A 217 5.74 33.34 9.55
N GLN A 218 4.83 32.37 9.62
CA GLN A 218 5.18 30.95 9.50
C GLN A 218 5.82 30.65 8.14
N LEU A 219 5.25 31.12 7.03
CA LEU A 219 5.84 30.89 5.71
C LEU A 219 7.20 31.56 5.56
N VAL A 220 7.35 32.79 6.06
CA VAL A 220 8.65 33.49 6.02
C VAL A 220 9.71 32.73 6.83
N ASP A 221 9.35 32.23 8.01
CA ASP A 221 10.26 31.47 8.88
C ASP A 221 10.60 30.09 8.29
N LEU A 222 9.62 29.39 7.70
CA LEU A 222 9.79 28.09 7.06
C LEU A 222 10.69 28.16 5.83
N ILE A 223 10.43 29.13 4.95
CA ILE A 223 11.23 29.31 3.74
C ILE A 223 12.61 29.84 4.14
N GLY A 224 12.71 30.71 5.14
CA GLY A 224 14.01 31.17 5.63
C GLY A 224 14.71 32.09 4.62
N ASN A 225 15.77 31.61 3.98
CA ASN A 225 16.67 32.47 3.21
C ASN A 225 16.41 32.44 1.69
N LYS A 226 17.17 33.24 0.95
CA LYS A 226 17.03 33.38 -0.51
C LYS A 226 17.25 32.07 -1.28
N LEU A 227 18.14 31.19 -0.82
CA LEU A 227 18.41 29.91 -1.49
C LEU A 227 17.22 28.97 -1.38
N ASP A 228 16.62 28.89 -0.19
CA ASP A 228 15.42 28.09 0.06
C ASP A 228 14.21 28.60 -0.72
N TRP A 229 14.10 29.93 -0.85
CA TRP A 229 13.16 30.59 -1.74
C TRP A 229 13.35 30.19 -3.20
N SER A 230 14.58 30.20 -3.71
CA SER A 230 14.89 29.75 -5.07
C SER A 230 14.57 28.27 -5.25
N TYR A 231 14.93 27.43 -4.27
CA TYR A 231 14.65 25.99 -4.29
C TYR A 231 13.15 25.69 -4.40
N LEU A 232 12.34 26.38 -3.59
CA LEU A 232 10.88 26.25 -3.58
C LEU A 232 10.30 26.77 -4.90
N TYR A 233 10.67 27.97 -5.33
CA TYR A 233 10.15 28.60 -6.55
C TYR A 233 10.42 27.77 -7.81
N GLU A 234 11.59 27.12 -7.92
CA GLU A 234 11.93 26.23 -9.03
C GLU A 234 11.09 24.94 -9.09
N ARG A 235 10.37 24.60 -8.02
CA ARG A 235 9.61 23.35 -7.87
C ARG A 235 8.10 23.55 -7.82
N LEU A 236 7.64 24.80 -7.80
CA LEU A 236 6.23 25.16 -7.83
C LEU A 236 5.77 25.44 -9.26
N GLU A 237 4.53 25.09 -9.55
CA GLU A 237 3.87 25.56 -10.76
C GLU A 237 3.65 27.09 -10.70
N PRO A 238 3.57 27.80 -11.84
CA PRO A 238 3.41 29.26 -11.84
C PRO A 238 2.14 29.78 -11.11
N SER A 239 1.08 28.97 -11.01
CA SER A 239 -0.09 29.30 -10.18
C SER A 239 0.21 29.21 -8.70
N GLU A 240 0.90 28.15 -8.27
CA GLU A 240 1.24 27.91 -6.86
C GLU A 240 2.24 28.94 -6.35
N ALA A 241 3.23 29.30 -7.19
CA ALA A 241 4.17 30.37 -6.88
C ALA A 241 3.45 31.72 -6.70
N ARG A 242 2.44 32.01 -7.54
CA ARG A 242 1.60 33.22 -7.39
C ARG A 242 0.78 33.18 -6.11
N ASP A 243 0.20 32.04 -5.77
CA ASP A 243 -0.57 31.87 -4.54
C ASP A 243 0.32 32.06 -3.30
N LEU A 244 1.51 31.45 -3.29
CA LEU A 244 2.50 31.61 -2.23
C LEU A 244 2.92 33.07 -2.05
N ILE A 245 3.27 33.75 -3.15
CA ILE A 245 3.61 35.17 -3.12
C ILE A 245 2.42 36.00 -2.61
N GLY A 246 1.20 35.65 -3.05
CA GLY A 246 -0.03 36.28 -2.63
C GLY A 246 -0.27 36.17 -1.13
N VAL A 247 -0.07 34.99 -0.53
CA VAL A 247 -0.18 34.81 0.92
C VAL A 247 0.86 35.65 1.66
N ILE A 248 2.10 35.66 1.17
CA ILE A 248 3.20 36.38 1.84
C ILE A 248 3.08 37.90 1.70
N GLN A 249 2.44 38.39 0.65
CA GLN A 249 2.19 39.82 0.44
C GLN A 249 0.91 40.33 1.12
N ASN A 250 -0.12 39.49 1.27
CA ASN A 250 -1.47 39.93 1.68
C ASN A 250 -1.95 39.44 3.05
N ALA A 251 -1.21 38.61 3.78
CA ALA A 251 -1.56 38.29 5.16
C ALA A 251 -1.16 39.44 6.11
N GLU A 252 -2.17 40.23 6.49
CA GLU A 252 -2.19 41.19 7.60
C GLU A 252 -2.35 40.48 8.96
#